data_AF-Q6ZEN0-F1
#
_entry.id   AF-Q6ZEN0-F1
#
_cell.length_a   1.000
_cell.length_b   1.000
_cell.length_c   1.000
_cell.angle_alpha   90.00
_cell.angle_beta   90.00
_cell.angle_gamma   90.00
#
_symmetry.space_group_name_H-M   'P 1'
#
loop_
_entity.id
_entity.type
_entity.pdbx_description
1 polymer ?
#
loop_
_entity_poly.entity_id
_entity_poly.type
_entity_poly.pdbx_seq_one_letter_code
_entity_poly.pdbx_strand_id
1 'polypeptide(L)' 'MQSFNRRSPLDKHRELEEAATHNWILSTTEIKKLLGVKPKGETFTRGCWIFRRSGKIGNQSAWIVEKI' A
#
# COMPACT_ATOMS: atom_id res chain seq x y z
N MET A 1 -18.36 -14.91 20.18
CA MET A 1 -18.20 -14.58 18.75
C MET A 1 -16.73 -14.27 18.52
N GLN A 2 -15.96 -15.20 17.97
CA GLN A 2 -14.52 -15.03 17.78
C GLN A 2 -14.24 -14.35 16.43
N SER A 3 -13.59 -13.18 16.47
CA SER A 3 -13.18 -12.40 15.31
C SER A 3 -11.95 -13.03 14.65
N PHE A 4 -12.15 -13.90 13.66
CA PHE A 4 -11.05 -14.36 12.80
C PHE A 4 -10.70 -13.25 11.80
N ASN A 5 -9.80 -12.34 12.20
CA ASN A 5 -9.10 -11.47 11.26
C ASN A 5 -8.05 -12.28 10.48
N ARG A 6 -8.51 -13.25 9.66
CA ARG A 6 -7.68 -13.94 8.67
C ARG A 6 -7.60 -13.06 7.42
N ARG A 7 -6.88 -11.94 7.49
CA ARG A 7 -6.41 -11.32 6.24
C ARG A 7 -5.41 -12.28 5.65
N SER A 8 -5.87 -13.10 4.72
CA SER A 8 -4.99 -13.97 3.97
C SER A 8 -3.95 -13.08 3.28
N PRO A 9 -2.69 -13.50 3.14
CA PRO A 9 -1.69 -12.70 2.43
C PRO A 9 -2.20 -12.28 1.04
N LEU A 10 -3.07 -13.08 0.42
CA LEU A 10 -3.75 -12.80 -0.84
C LEU A 10 -4.72 -11.60 -0.82
N ASP A 11 -5.43 -11.32 0.29
CA ASP A 11 -6.30 -10.14 0.41
C ASP A 11 -5.51 -8.85 0.18
N LYS A 12 -4.29 -8.80 0.72
CA LYS A 12 -3.38 -7.66 0.55
C LYS A 12 -2.96 -7.47 -0.91
N HIS A 13 -2.80 -8.58 -1.65
CA HIS A 13 -2.44 -8.52 -3.07
C HIS A 13 -3.60 -7.97 -3.90
N ARG A 14 -4.83 -8.38 -3.59
CA ARG A 14 -6.03 -7.88 -4.26
C ARG A 14 -6.27 -6.39 -3.97
N GLU A 15 -6.14 -5.97 -2.71
CA GLU A 15 -6.23 -4.55 -2.33
C GLU A 15 -5.17 -3.69 -3.05
N LEU A 16 -3.93 -4.20 -3.19
CA LEU A 16 -2.87 -3.51 -3.94
C LEU A 16 -3.16 -3.45 -5.45
N GLU A 17 -3.74 -4.52 -6.01
CA GLU A 17 -4.10 -4.57 -7.43
C GLU A 17 -5.26 -3.62 -7.76
N GLU A 18 -6.29 -3.57 -6.92
CA GLU A 18 -7.38 -2.60 -7.03
C GLU A 18 -6.86 -1.18 -6.85
N ALA A 19 -5.98 -0.96 -5.86
CA ALA A 19 -5.35 0.35 -5.66
C ALA A 19 -4.51 0.78 -6.87
N ALA A 20 -3.77 -0.13 -7.49
CA ALA A 20 -3.00 0.18 -8.70
C ALA A 20 -3.91 0.45 -9.90
N THR A 21 -4.96 -0.36 -10.08
CA THR A 21 -5.93 -0.22 -11.17
C THR A 21 -6.69 1.11 -11.09
N HIS A 22 -7.11 1.49 -9.89
CA HIS A 22 -7.88 2.72 -9.64
C HIS A 22 -7.00 3.93 -9.27
N ASN A 23 -5.67 3.80 -9.30
CA ASN A 23 -4.73 4.83 -8.85
C ASN A 23 -5.06 5.37 -7.45
N TRP A 24 -5.46 4.47 -6.53
CA TRP A 24 -5.75 4.85 -5.16
C TRP A 24 -4.50 5.33 -4.45
N ILE A 25 -4.71 6.36 -3.64
CA ILE A 25 -3.65 6.98 -2.86
C ILE A 25 -3.66 6.37 -1.47
N LEU A 26 -2.60 5.64 -1.13
CA LEU A 26 -2.37 5.04 0.16
C LEU A 26 -1.53 5.95 1.06
N SER A 27 -1.83 5.92 2.36
CA SER A 27 -1.00 6.58 3.36
C SER A 27 0.24 5.74 3.73
N THR A 28 1.28 6.39 4.26
CA THR A 28 2.44 5.68 4.84
C THR A 28 2.02 4.63 5.90
N THR A 29 0.94 4.85 6.65
CA THR A 29 0.45 3.87 7.64
C THR A 29 -0.21 2.68 6.99
N GLU A 30 -1.03 2.86 5.95
CA GLU A 30 -1.61 1.73 5.21
C GLU A 30 -0.53 0.87 4.61
N ILE A 31 0.46 1.46 3.94
CA ILE A 31 1.58 0.69 3.36
C ILE A 31 2.34 -0.06 4.46
N LYS A 32 2.60 0.57 5.60
CA LYS A 32 3.22 -0.09 6.75
C LYS A 32 2.36 -1.24 7.28
N LYS A 33 1.03 -1.12 7.31
CA LYS A 33 0.12 -2.18 7.74
C LYS A 33 0.05 -3.33 6.72
N LEU A 34 0.05 -3.01 5.43
CA LEU A 34 -0.02 -3.99 4.34
C LEU A 34 1.29 -4.78 4.24
N LEU A 35 2.41 -4.07 4.07
CA LEU A 35 3.72 -4.66 3.78
C LEU A 35 4.58 -4.91 5.04
N GLY A 36 4.22 -4.34 6.19
CA GLY A 36 5.05 -4.36 7.40
C GLY A 36 6.24 -3.40 7.36
N VAL A 37 6.47 -2.73 6.22
CA VAL A 37 7.63 -1.87 5.99
C VAL A 37 7.21 -0.43 5.77
N LYS A 38 7.97 0.51 6.32
CA LYS A 38 7.74 1.95 6.12
C LYS A 38 8.38 2.35 4.78
N PRO A 39 7.60 2.81 3.78
CA PRO A 39 8.16 3.31 2.54
C PRO A 39 9.00 4.56 2.81
N LYS A 40 10.11 4.71 2.10
CA LYS A 40 11.08 5.81 2.24
C LYS A 40 11.49 6.30 0.86
N GLY A 41 11.82 7.59 0.76
CA GLY A 41 12.23 8.23 -0.49
C GLY A 41 11.04 8.71 -1.32
N GLU A 42 11.27 8.89 -2.63
CA GLU A 42 10.25 9.28 -3.60
C GLU A 42 9.59 8.08 -4.28
N THR A 43 10.34 6.99 -4.47
CA THR A 43 9.84 5.73 -5.03
C THR A 43 10.29 4.59 -4.14
N PHE A 44 9.37 3.70 -3.78
CA PHE A 44 9.64 2.53 -2.96
C PHE A 44 9.16 1.29 -3.71
N THR A 45 10.05 0.35 -3.99
CA THR A 45 9.71 -0.87 -4.76
C THR A 45 9.73 -2.09 -3.84
N ARG A 46 8.74 -2.99 -3.99
CA ARG A 46 8.66 -4.22 -3.21
C ARG A 46 8.08 -5.36 -4.05
N GLY A 47 8.90 -6.35 -4.35
CA GLY A 47 8.49 -7.46 -5.23
C GLY A 47 8.08 -6.93 -6.60
N CYS A 48 6.83 -7.18 -7.01
CA CYS A 48 6.26 -6.73 -8.28
C CYS A 48 5.45 -5.42 -8.17
N TRP A 49 5.60 -4.68 -7.07
CA TRP A 49 4.86 -3.43 -6.82
C TRP A 49 5.82 -2.24 -6.66
N ILE A 50 5.43 -1.10 -7.22
CA ILE A 50 6.08 0.19 -7.08
C ILE A 50 5.15 1.10 -6.31
N PHE A 51 5.65 1.77 -5.29
CA PHE A 51 4.95 2.77 -4.52
C PHE A 51 5.59 4.12 -4.82
N ARG A 52 4.93 4.95 -5.63
CA ARG A 52 5.41 6.28 -5.99
C ARG A 52 4.77 7.32 -5.09
N ARG A 53 5.57 8.19 -4.50
CA ARG A 53 5.06 9.27 -3.66
C ARG A 53 4.37 10.32 -4.53
N SER A 54 3.07 10.51 -4.33
CA SER A 54 2.26 11.49 -5.08
C SER A 54 2.07 12.80 -4.32
N GLY A 55 2.43 12.87 -3.04
CA GLY A 55 2.27 14.08 -2.23
C GLY A 55 2.15 13.79 -0.74
N LYS A 56 1.18 14.43 -0.08
CA LYS A 56 0.83 14.21 1.32
C LYS A 56 -0.68 14.05 1.49
N ILE A 57 -1.08 13.12 2.36
CA ILE A 57 -2.44 12.96 2.88
C ILE A 57 -2.38 13.35 4.36
N GLY A 58 -2.91 14.52 4.69
CA GLY A 58 -2.83 15.09 6.03
C GLY A 58 -1.38 15.21 6.50
N ASN A 59 -1.03 14.52 7.61
CA ASN A 59 0.33 14.48 8.15
C ASN A 59 1.18 13.31 7.61
N GLN A 60 0.66 12.54 6.66
CA GLN A 60 1.34 11.37 6.10
C GLN A 60 1.74 11.62 4.65
N SER A 61 2.72 10.86 4.15
CA SER A 61 3.03 10.90 2.72
C SER A 61 1.98 10.10 1.96
N ALA A 62 1.57 10.62 0.81
CA ALA A 62 0.64 10.03 -0.12
C ALA A 62 1.42 9.17 -1.13
N TRP A 63 0.99 7.94 -1.35
CA TRP A 63 1.66 6.97 -2.19
C TRP A 63 0.67 6.34 -3.16
N ILE A 64 1.01 6.32 -4.44
CA ILE A 64 0.28 5.59 -5.46
C ILE A 64 0.98 4.24 -5.65
N VAL A 65 0.19 3.19 -5.84
CA VAL A 65 0.71 1.85 -6.16
C VAL A 65 0.67 1.66 -7.67
N GLU A 66 1.74 1.11 -8.22
CA GLU A 66 1.84 0.69 -9.61
C GLU A 66 2.35 -0.74 -9.64
N LYS A 67 1.85 -1.53 -10.59
CA LYS A 67 2.35 -2.88 -10.85
C LYS A 67 3.50 -2.78 -11.86
N ILE A 68 4.60 -3.50 -11.62
CA ILE A 68 5.72 -3.63 -12.57
C ILE A 68 5.27 -4.47 -13.76
#